data_AF-A0A382UCS3-F1
#
_entry.id   AF-A0A382UCS3-F1
#
_cell.length_a   1.000
_cell.length_b   1.000
_cell.length_c   1.000
_cell.angle_alpha   90.00
_cell.angle_beta   90.00
_cell.angle_gamma   90.00
#
_symmetry.space_group_name_H-M   'P 1'
#
loop_
_entity.id
_entity.type
_entity.pdbx_description
1 polymer ?
#
loop_
_entity_poly.entity_id
_entity_poly.type
_entity_poly.pdbx_seq_one_letter_code
_entity_poly.pdbx_strand_id
1 'polypeptide(L)'
;HLLTHSSGLPGLSCRFFAKDLAEKTESDSKPQLLSTAHLISHINQLEVELLAPPGALHSYSNEGYCILGGIIETVFQQPYPEVAKKLVFGPLSMRNSAIGGQQAQSFGAIATPLQRTGQGLRELAYWDAPLFYPAGGLLTSPSDLIRLLSVLKGDSELLSQEQCQVMMTRLQAIASRPSSTFGYGYGLEIEQLRDDNTLAWHTGQRPGLSSFFGIVPELQLSVAIAINTSDAPTAHLGHTILNDILSDFTEIDLPWLTTVYPDDPQRENPDQLRGRYGSLELGNVDVVYCDDQL
;
A
#
# COMPACT_ATOMS: atom_id res chain seq x y z
N HIS A 1 -4.01 -11.86 9.24
CA HIS A 1 -2.95 -11.04 9.87
C HIS A 1 -2.06 -10.33 8.86
N LEU A 2 -1.34 -11.03 7.97
CA LEU A 2 -0.48 -10.35 6.97
C LEU A 2 -1.28 -9.44 6.02
N LEU A 3 -2.40 -9.95 5.47
CA LEU A 3 -3.28 -9.19 4.56
C LEU A 3 -3.85 -7.90 5.17
N THR A 4 -4.02 -7.89 6.49
CA THR A 4 -4.66 -6.82 7.27
C THR A 4 -3.63 -5.95 8.02
N HIS A 5 -2.33 -6.13 7.74
CA HIS A 5 -1.25 -5.44 8.46
C HIS A 5 -1.35 -5.58 9.98
N SER A 6 -1.80 -6.74 10.47
CA SER A 6 -2.06 -6.97 11.89
C SER A 6 -1.20 -8.11 12.45
N SER A 7 0.03 -8.24 11.98
CA SER A 7 0.96 -9.29 12.45
C SER A 7 1.56 -8.97 13.83
N GLY A 8 1.52 -7.70 14.24
CA GLY A 8 2.24 -7.20 15.40
C GLY A 8 3.70 -6.85 15.12
N LEU A 9 4.22 -7.13 13.91
CA LEU A 9 5.56 -6.67 13.53
C LEU A 9 5.59 -5.13 13.48
N PRO A 10 6.66 -4.49 13.98
CA PRO A 10 6.87 -3.07 13.75
C PRO A 10 7.23 -2.78 12.29
N GLY A 11 7.29 -1.50 11.93
CA GLY A 11 7.86 -1.09 10.64
C GLY A 11 9.31 -1.55 10.54
N LEU A 12 9.62 -2.35 9.52
CA LEU A 12 10.94 -2.92 9.27
C LEU A 12 11.63 -2.18 8.11
N SER A 13 12.95 -2.13 8.15
CA SER A 13 13.79 -1.49 7.12
C SER A 13 14.26 -2.48 6.04
N CYS A 14 13.65 -3.66 5.93
CA CYS A 14 14.15 -4.75 5.06
C CYS A 14 14.20 -4.35 3.58
N ARG A 15 13.33 -3.43 3.14
CA ARG A 15 13.38 -2.90 1.77
C ARG A 15 14.71 -2.26 1.38
N PHE A 16 15.43 -1.68 2.34
CA PHE A 16 16.73 -1.03 2.09
C PHE A 16 17.89 -2.03 1.96
N PHE A 17 17.64 -3.30 2.28
CA PHE A 17 18.57 -4.42 2.12
C PHE A 17 18.16 -5.35 0.97
N ALA A 18 17.01 -5.11 0.31
CA ALA A 18 16.61 -5.89 -0.84
C ALA A 18 17.55 -5.64 -2.03
N LYS A 19 17.94 -6.71 -2.74
CA LYS A 19 18.75 -6.56 -3.96
C LYS A 19 17.94 -5.84 -5.03
N ASP A 20 18.38 -4.64 -5.38
CA ASP A 20 17.91 -3.88 -6.54
C ASP A 20 18.69 -4.31 -7.78
N LEU A 21 17.98 -4.83 -8.79
CA LEU A 21 18.54 -5.24 -10.07
C LEU A 21 18.88 -4.05 -10.98
N ALA A 22 18.36 -2.86 -10.68
CA ALA A 22 18.66 -1.63 -11.42
C ALA A 22 19.92 -0.90 -10.91
N GLU A 23 20.39 -1.23 -9.70
CA GLU A 23 21.58 -0.61 -9.11
C GLU A 23 22.84 -1.14 -9.79
N LYS A 24 23.58 -0.25 -10.47
CA LYS A 24 24.80 -0.61 -11.23
C LYS A 24 26.04 -0.79 -10.37
N THR A 25 26.00 -0.33 -9.12
CA THR A 25 27.10 -0.41 -8.17
C THR A 25 26.78 -1.44 -7.11
N GLU A 26 27.42 -2.61 -7.16
CA GLU A 26 27.37 -3.54 -6.04
C GLU A 26 28.13 -2.92 -4.87
N SER A 27 27.39 -2.45 -3.88
CA SER A 27 27.97 -2.16 -2.57
C SER A 27 28.11 -3.49 -1.83
N ASP A 28 29.29 -4.11 -1.93
CA ASP A 28 29.64 -5.36 -1.23
C ASP A 28 29.48 -5.27 0.32
N SER A 29 29.28 -4.07 0.86
CA SER A 29 29.17 -3.81 2.29
C SER A 29 27.75 -3.93 2.87
N LYS A 30 26.70 -4.07 2.05
CA LYS A 30 25.32 -4.23 2.55
C LYS A 30 24.81 -5.67 2.38
N PRO A 31 24.20 -6.28 3.42
CA PRO A 31 23.49 -7.54 3.27
C PRO A 31 22.44 -7.43 2.16
N GLN A 32 22.39 -8.41 1.26
CA GLN A 32 21.42 -8.47 0.17
C GLN A 32 20.36 -9.52 0.48
N LEU A 33 19.13 -9.07 0.72
CA LEU A 33 17.95 -9.92 0.82
C LEU A 33 17.48 -10.26 -0.59
N LEU A 34 17.51 -11.54 -0.92
CA LEU A 34 17.25 -12.06 -2.28
C LEU A 34 15.92 -12.81 -2.38
N SER A 35 15.43 -13.35 -1.27
CA SER A 35 14.28 -14.26 -1.24
C SER A 35 13.50 -14.11 0.05
N THR A 36 12.28 -14.62 0.07
CA THR A 36 11.45 -14.63 1.28
C THR A 36 12.09 -15.43 2.41
N ALA A 37 12.86 -16.48 2.10
CA ALA A 37 13.62 -17.23 3.10
C ALA A 37 14.75 -16.38 3.72
N HIS A 38 15.47 -15.58 2.91
CA HIS A 38 16.44 -14.63 3.44
C HIS A 38 15.77 -13.55 4.30
N LEU A 39 14.61 -13.04 3.88
CA LEU A 39 13.83 -12.07 4.65
C LEU A 39 13.45 -12.64 6.02
N ILE A 40 12.87 -13.84 6.07
CA ILE A 40 12.48 -14.50 7.33
C ILE A 40 13.70 -14.74 8.22
N SER A 41 14.81 -15.24 7.63
CA SER A 41 16.06 -15.44 8.39
C SER A 41 16.59 -14.14 8.95
N HIS A 42 16.51 -13.04 8.19
CA HIS A 42 16.95 -11.73 8.64
C HIS A 42 16.07 -11.21 9.77
N ILE A 43 14.74 -11.28 9.62
CA ILE A 43 13.79 -10.88 10.67
C ILE A 43 14.04 -11.66 11.97
N ASN A 44 14.29 -12.96 11.89
CA ASN A 44 14.59 -13.81 13.06
C ASN A 44 15.90 -13.45 13.77
N GLN A 45 16.81 -12.72 13.11
CA GLN A 45 18.05 -12.22 13.71
C GLN A 45 17.90 -10.82 14.29
N LEU A 46 16.80 -10.12 14.00
CA LEU A 46 16.53 -8.82 14.59
C LEU A 46 16.03 -9.01 16.03
N GLU A 47 16.59 -8.26 16.96
CA GLU A 47 16.04 -8.12 18.32
C GLU A 47 14.82 -7.18 18.26
N VAL A 48 13.69 -7.73 17.83
CA VAL A 48 12.45 -6.97 17.61
C VAL A 48 11.34 -7.50 18.52
N GLU A 49 10.79 -6.59 19.33
CA GLU A 49 9.56 -6.84 20.07
C GLU A 49 8.34 -6.61 19.17
N LEU A 50 7.32 -7.45 19.32
CA LEU A 50 6.04 -7.22 18.67
C LEU A 50 5.36 -6.00 19.30
N LEU A 51 4.79 -5.13 18.48
CA LEU A 51 4.00 -3.98 18.92
C LEU A 51 2.76 -4.40 19.71
N ALA A 52 2.18 -5.55 19.35
CA ALA A 52 1.02 -6.15 20.01
C ALA A 52 0.90 -7.64 19.59
N PRO A 53 0.08 -8.45 20.28
CA PRO A 53 -0.28 -9.78 19.79
C PRO A 53 -0.88 -9.74 18.37
N PRO A 54 -0.66 -10.76 17.52
CA PRO A 54 -1.23 -10.79 16.18
C PRO A 54 -2.75 -10.58 16.19
N GLY A 55 -3.23 -9.65 15.37
CA GLY A 55 -4.64 -9.26 15.24
C GLY A 55 -5.09 -8.11 16.13
N ALA A 56 -4.29 -7.71 17.12
CA ALA A 56 -4.69 -6.68 18.09
C ALA A 56 -4.52 -5.23 17.58
N LEU A 57 -3.63 -5.00 16.62
CA LEU A 57 -3.26 -3.67 16.12
C LEU A 57 -2.92 -3.73 14.64
N HIS A 58 -3.33 -2.71 13.89
CA HIS A 58 -2.85 -2.42 12.54
C HIS A 58 -1.50 -1.68 12.58
N SER A 59 -0.48 -2.24 11.93
CA SER A 59 0.82 -1.64 11.64
C SER A 59 1.26 -2.06 10.24
N TYR A 60 1.28 -1.11 9.30
CA TYR A 60 1.53 -1.36 7.88
C TYR A 60 2.90 -2.03 7.68
N SER A 61 2.94 -3.14 6.93
CA SER A 61 4.17 -3.90 6.70
C SER A 61 4.28 -4.37 5.25
N ASN A 62 5.28 -3.83 4.54
CA ASN A 62 5.64 -4.30 3.21
C ASN A 62 6.20 -5.73 3.28
N GLU A 63 6.98 -6.02 4.31
CA GLU A 63 7.57 -7.34 4.56
C GLU A 63 6.49 -8.42 4.75
N GLY A 64 5.36 -8.07 5.38
CA GLY A 64 4.21 -8.96 5.47
C GLY A 64 3.67 -9.37 4.10
N TYR A 65 3.63 -8.44 3.14
CA TYR A 65 3.26 -8.75 1.75
C TYR A 65 4.35 -9.52 1.00
N CYS A 66 5.64 -9.28 1.27
CA CYS A 66 6.72 -10.11 0.75
C CYS A 66 6.59 -11.58 1.22
N ILE A 67 6.22 -11.79 2.48
CA ILE A 67 5.94 -13.13 3.03
C ILE A 67 4.73 -13.77 2.33
N LEU A 68 3.65 -13.01 2.10
CA LEU A 68 2.50 -13.49 1.31
C LEU A 68 2.91 -13.93 -0.10
N GLY A 69 3.79 -13.17 -0.76
CA GLY A 69 4.36 -13.57 -2.05
C GLY A 69 5.12 -14.89 -1.98
N GLY A 70 5.97 -15.08 -0.96
CA GLY A 70 6.66 -16.36 -0.76
C GLY A 70 5.71 -17.54 -0.49
N ILE A 71 4.58 -17.30 0.20
CA ILE A 71 3.52 -18.30 0.37
C ILE A 71 2.92 -18.66 -1.00
N ILE A 72 2.61 -17.66 -1.83
CA ILE A 72 2.10 -17.89 -3.20
C ILE A 72 3.10 -18.72 -4.00
N GLU A 73 4.38 -18.35 -4.01
CA GLU A 73 5.43 -19.09 -4.72
C GLU A 73 5.55 -20.54 -4.23
N THR A 74 5.45 -20.75 -2.93
CA THR A 74 5.50 -22.09 -2.32
C THR A 74 4.28 -22.93 -2.71
N VAL A 75 3.08 -22.36 -2.72
CA VAL A 75 1.85 -23.09 -3.07
C VAL A 75 1.81 -23.43 -4.56
N PHE A 76 2.19 -22.49 -5.41
CA PHE A 76 2.09 -22.65 -6.87
C PHE A 76 3.35 -23.21 -7.53
N GLN A 77 4.45 -23.34 -6.79
CA GLN A 77 5.76 -23.80 -7.26
C GLN A 77 6.25 -23.01 -8.48
N GLN A 78 5.95 -21.71 -8.51
CA GLN A 78 6.23 -20.79 -9.62
C GLN A 78 6.58 -19.40 -9.06
N PRO A 79 7.44 -18.61 -9.72
CA PRO A 79 7.75 -17.25 -9.31
C PRO A 79 6.50 -16.36 -9.24
N TYR A 80 6.44 -15.45 -8.27
CA TYR A 80 5.29 -14.56 -8.06
C TYR A 80 4.84 -13.82 -9.35
N PRO A 81 5.74 -13.25 -10.17
CA PRO A 81 5.36 -12.63 -11.44
C PRO A 81 4.58 -13.54 -12.40
N GLU A 82 4.95 -14.82 -12.49
CA GLU A 82 4.29 -15.79 -13.36
C GLU A 82 2.92 -16.20 -12.81
N VAL A 83 2.81 -16.34 -11.48
CA VAL A 83 1.52 -16.63 -10.82
C VAL A 83 0.54 -15.47 -11.00
N ALA A 84 0.98 -14.22 -10.78
CA ALA A 84 0.17 -13.03 -10.99
C ALA A 84 -0.31 -12.91 -12.44
N LYS A 85 0.58 -13.16 -13.41
CA LYS A 85 0.23 -13.17 -14.84
C LYS A 85 -0.80 -14.25 -15.18
N LYS A 86 -0.59 -15.47 -14.67
CA LYS A 86 -1.46 -16.62 -14.96
C LYS A 86 -2.84 -16.51 -14.33
N LEU A 87 -2.91 -16.10 -13.06
CA LEU A 87 -4.15 -16.13 -12.29
C LEU A 87 -4.94 -14.81 -12.34
N VAL A 88 -4.27 -13.68 -12.61
CA VAL A 88 -4.92 -12.36 -12.57
C VAL A 88 -4.85 -11.66 -13.92
N PHE A 89 -3.65 -11.37 -14.44
CA PHE A 89 -3.54 -10.50 -15.62
C PHE A 89 -4.09 -11.14 -16.89
N GLY A 90 -3.85 -12.44 -17.09
CA GLY A 90 -4.39 -13.19 -18.21
C GLY A 90 -5.92 -13.21 -18.23
N PRO A 91 -6.57 -13.73 -17.16
CA PRO A 91 -8.03 -13.76 -17.07
C PRO A 91 -8.70 -12.39 -17.19
N LEU A 92 -8.07 -11.33 -16.66
CA LEU A 92 -8.60 -9.96 -16.73
C LEU A 92 -8.17 -9.20 -17.99
N SER A 93 -7.45 -9.83 -18.92
CA SER A 93 -6.92 -9.19 -20.13
C SER A 93 -6.12 -7.90 -19.85
N MET A 94 -5.35 -7.88 -18.76
CA MET A 94 -4.48 -6.77 -18.36
C MET A 94 -3.17 -6.82 -19.17
N ARG A 95 -3.27 -6.44 -20.46
CA ARG A 95 -2.18 -6.60 -21.45
C ARG A 95 -1.00 -5.64 -21.26
N ASN A 96 -1.18 -4.59 -20.47
CA ASN A 96 -0.17 -3.59 -20.15
C ASN A 96 0.24 -3.67 -18.69
N SER A 97 0.22 -4.87 -18.10
CA SER A 97 0.53 -5.11 -16.70
C SER A 97 1.59 -6.19 -16.52
N ALA A 98 2.60 -5.90 -15.71
CA ALA A 98 3.67 -6.82 -15.36
C ALA A 98 4.12 -6.61 -13.91
N ILE A 99 4.78 -7.63 -13.37
CA ILE A 99 5.45 -7.51 -12.08
C ILE A 99 6.96 -7.34 -12.34
N GLY A 100 7.53 -6.26 -11.83
CA GLY A 100 8.96 -5.95 -11.94
C GLY A 100 9.38 -5.36 -13.30
N GLY A 101 10.55 -4.74 -13.30
CA GLY A 101 11.12 -4.03 -14.45
C GLY A 101 11.48 -4.95 -15.61
N GLN A 102 12.03 -6.14 -15.32
CA GLN A 102 12.43 -7.09 -16.37
C GLN A 102 11.26 -7.54 -17.26
N GLN A 103 10.13 -7.93 -16.69
CA GLN A 103 8.95 -8.30 -17.49
C GLN A 103 8.37 -7.08 -18.23
N ALA A 104 8.43 -5.91 -17.59
CA ALA A 104 7.92 -4.68 -18.17
C ALA A 104 8.72 -4.21 -19.40
N GLN A 105 10.00 -4.58 -19.54
CA GLN A 105 10.80 -4.28 -20.75
C GLN A 105 10.15 -4.74 -22.07
N SER A 106 9.22 -5.70 -22.01
CA SER A 106 8.43 -6.13 -23.17
C SER A 106 7.38 -5.11 -23.63
N PHE A 107 7.07 -4.09 -22.83
CA PHE A 107 6.14 -3.02 -23.16
C PHE A 107 6.86 -1.88 -23.90
N GLY A 108 6.29 -1.45 -25.03
CA GLY A 108 6.87 -0.41 -25.87
C GLY A 108 6.80 1.02 -25.28
N ALA A 109 6.05 1.24 -24.20
CA ALA A 109 5.89 2.55 -23.57
C ALA A 109 5.71 2.42 -22.04
N ILE A 110 6.77 2.70 -21.29
CA ILE A 110 6.75 2.80 -19.82
C ILE A 110 7.06 4.25 -19.46
N ALA A 111 6.29 4.83 -18.54
CA ALA A 111 6.57 6.16 -18.02
C ALA A 111 7.89 6.15 -17.24
N THR A 112 8.83 7.03 -17.62
CA THR A 112 10.08 7.22 -16.88
C THR A 112 9.79 7.80 -15.50
N PRO A 113 10.27 7.19 -14.41
CA PRO A 113 10.18 7.78 -13.07
C PRO A 113 10.93 9.11 -12.98
N LEU A 114 10.31 10.15 -12.42
CA LEU A 114 10.91 11.49 -12.33
C LEU A 114 10.95 12.00 -10.89
N GLN A 115 12.04 12.66 -10.54
CA GLN A 115 12.19 13.39 -9.29
C GLN A 115 12.18 14.89 -9.55
N ARG A 116 11.37 15.63 -8.80
CA ARG A 116 11.44 17.09 -8.75
C ARG A 116 12.66 17.53 -7.96
N THR A 117 13.42 18.45 -8.54
CA THR A 117 14.60 19.09 -7.96
C THR A 117 14.46 20.61 -8.07
N GLY A 118 15.33 21.36 -7.39
CA GLY A 118 15.40 22.81 -7.57
C GLY A 118 15.73 23.27 -8.99
N GLN A 119 16.20 22.36 -9.86
CA GLN A 119 16.60 22.62 -11.25
C GLN A 119 15.59 22.06 -12.27
N GLY A 120 14.45 21.52 -11.83
CA GLY A 120 13.45 20.89 -12.70
C GLY A 120 13.31 19.39 -12.43
N LEU A 121 12.96 18.61 -13.45
CA LEU A 121 12.72 17.17 -13.35
C LEU A 121 13.99 16.39 -13.70
N ARG A 122 14.32 15.40 -12.87
CA ARG A 122 15.43 14.47 -13.07
C ARG A 122 14.89 13.05 -13.23
N GLU A 123 15.36 12.33 -14.24
CA GLU A 123 15.02 10.92 -14.42
C GLU A 123 15.64 10.05 -13.32
N LEU A 124 14.89 9.04 -12.89
CA LEU A 124 15.34 8.01 -11.96
C LEU A 124 15.29 6.65 -12.63
N ALA A 125 16.18 5.75 -12.19
CA ALA A 125 16.05 4.34 -12.49
C ALA A 125 14.82 3.77 -11.78
N TYR A 126 14.14 2.81 -12.43
CA TYR A 126 13.11 2.03 -11.77
C TYR A 126 13.77 1.15 -10.71
N TRP A 127 13.40 1.32 -9.43
CA TRP A 127 13.83 0.40 -8.37
C TRP A 127 13.31 -1.00 -8.74
N ASP A 128 14.13 -2.03 -8.82
CA ASP A 128 13.73 -3.35 -9.31
C ASP A 128 14.16 -4.46 -8.34
N ALA A 129 13.36 -4.68 -7.29
CA ALA A 129 13.69 -5.59 -6.20
C ALA A 129 12.71 -6.79 -6.16
N PRO A 130 13.08 -7.96 -6.70
CA PRO A 130 12.20 -9.12 -6.79
C PRO A 130 11.52 -9.54 -5.49
N LEU A 131 12.25 -9.48 -4.37
CA LEU A 131 11.72 -9.78 -3.05
C LEU A 131 10.50 -8.91 -2.67
N PHE A 132 10.46 -7.65 -3.13
CA PHE A 132 9.42 -6.68 -2.81
C PHE A 132 8.36 -6.54 -3.90
N TYR A 133 8.41 -7.37 -4.95
CA TYR A 133 7.38 -7.38 -5.98
C TYR A 133 5.95 -7.61 -5.45
N PRO A 134 5.71 -8.51 -4.48
CA PRO A 134 4.37 -8.70 -3.91
C PRO A 134 3.82 -7.48 -3.17
N ALA A 135 4.71 -6.63 -2.63
CA ALA A 135 4.32 -5.44 -1.86
C ALA A 135 4.11 -4.19 -2.73
N GLY A 136 4.77 -4.10 -3.90
CA GLY A 136 4.71 -2.89 -4.72
C GLY A 136 5.39 -2.97 -6.08
N GLY A 137 5.53 -4.17 -6.65
CA GLY A 137 6.21 -4.38 -7.94
C GLY A 137 5.32 -4.29 -9.18
N LEU A 138 4.02 -4.01 -9.03
CA LEU A 138 3.10 -3.90 -10.16
C LEU A 138 3.42 -2.65 -11.00
N LEU A 139 3.75 -2.88 -12.27
CA LEU A 139 3.78 -1.87 -13.32
C LEU A 139 2.56 -2.07 -14.21
N THR A 140 1.72 -1.05 -14.35
CA THR A 140 0.42 -1.17 -15.01
C THR A 140 -0.06 0.16 -15.59
N SER A 141 -1.18 0.13 -16.30
CA SER A 141 -1.88 1.31 -16.82
C SER A 141 -3.16 1.58 -16.02
N PRO A 142 -3.67 2.83 -15.97
CA PRO A 142 -4.96 3.11 -15.35
C PRO A 142 -6.10 2.23 -15.90
N SER A 143 -6.14 1.98 -17.21
CA SER A 143 -7.16 1.12 -17.83
C SER A 143 -7.08 -0.34 -17.39
N ASP A 144 -5.88 -0.87 -17.11
CA ASP A 144 -5.74 -2.22 -16.58
C ASP A 144 -6.04 -2.27 -15.07
N LEU A 145 -5.72 -1.22 -14.31
CA LEU A 145 -6.16 -1.10 -12.91
C LEU A 145 -7.69 -1.08 -12.79
N ILE A 146 -8.40 -0.40 -13.68
CA ILE A 146 -9.87 -0.45 -13.69
C ILE A 146 -10.39 -1.88 -13.95
N ARG A 147 -9.71 -2.68 -14.79
CA ARG A 147 -10.05 -4.10 -14.99
C ARG A 147 -9.76 -4.95 -13.76
N LEU A 148 -8.70 -4.62 -13.01
CA LEU A 148 -8.44 -5.27 -11.72
C LEU A 148 -9.56 -4.95 -10.72
N LEU A 149 -9.99 -3.69 -10.66
CA LEU A 149 -11.05 -3.25 -9.75
C LEU A 149 -12.43 -3.81 -10.11
N SER A 150 -12.69 -4.16 -11.38
CA SER A 150 -13.98 -4.76 -11.75
C SER A 150 -14.20 -6.14 -11.10
N VAL A 151 -13.15 -6.82 -10.63
CA VAL A 151 -13.30 -8.03 -9.81
C VAL A 151 -14.14 -7.76 -8.56
N LEU A 152 -13.91 -6.61 -7.90
CA LEU A 152 -14.62 -6.23 -6.67
C LEU A 152 -16.08 -5.83 -6.94
N LYS A 153 -16.45 -5.54 -8.20
CA LYS A 153 -17.85 -5.33 -8.63
C LYS A 153 -18.63 -6.62 -8.78
N GLY A 154 -17.95 -7.77 -8.84
CA GLY A 154 -18.55 -9.05 -9.22
C GLY A 154 -18.61 -9.27 -10.73
N ASP A 155 -17.90 -8.45 -11.54
CA ASP A 155 -17.86 -8.59 -13.01
C ASP A 155 -16.88 -9.70 -13.49
N SER A 156 -16.32 -10.47 -12.56
CA SER A 156 -15.30 -11.48 -12.84
C SER A 156 -15.57 -12.75 -12.05
N GLU A 157 -15.31 -13.91 -12.67
CA GLU A 157 -15.34 -15.21 -12.00
C GLU A 157 -14.06 -15.50 -11.18
N LEU A 158 -13.12 -14.55 -11.13
CA LEU A 158 -11.85 -14.72 -10.41
C LEU A 158 -12.06 -14.87 -8.91
N LEU A 159 -13.04 -14.16 -8.35
CA LEU A 159 -13.46 -14.24 -6.96
C LEU A 159 -14.98 -14.38 -6.90
N SER A 160 -15.48 -15.15 -5.94
CA SER A 160 -16.89 -15.13 -5.57
C SER A 160 -17.28 -13.79 -4.94
N GLN A 161 -18.57 -13.46 -4.97
CA GLN A 161 -19.10 -12.26 -4.31
C GLN A 161 -18.77 -12.22 -2.81
N GLU A 162 -18.82 -13.37 -2.13
CA GLU A 162 -18.43 -13.49 -0.71
C GLU A 162 -16.95 -13.13 -0.50
N GLN A 163 -16.06 -13.61 -1.36
CA GLN A 163 -14.63 -13.27 -1.28
C GLN A 163 -14.38 -11.77 -1.52
N CYS A 164 -15.06 -11.17 -2.51
CA CYS A 164 -14.98 -9.72 -2.72
C CYS A 164 -15.47 -8.94 -1.49
N GLN A 165 -16.59 -9.34 -0.90
CA GLN A 165 -17.12 -8.72 0.31
C GLN A 165 -16.15 -8.83 1.49
N VAL A 166 -15.53 -10.00 1.69
CA VAL A 166 -14.51 -10.21 2.73
C VAL A 166 -13.30 -9.30 2.50
N MET A 167 -12.83 -9.16 1.26
CA MET A 167 -11.71 -8.26 0.94
C MET A 167 -12.01 -6.80 1.29
N MET A 168 -13.27 -6.37 1.07
CA MET A 168 -13.73 -5.00 1.28
C MET A 168 -14.29 -4.76 2.69
N THR A 169 -14.30 -5.77 3.56
CA THR A 169 -14.76 -5.60 4.93
C THR A 169 -13.71 -4.83 5.74
N ARG A 170 -14.14 -3.85 6.54
CA ARG A 170 -13.29 -3.15 7.51
C ARG A 170 -12.92 -4.12 8.65
N LEU A 171 -11.73 -4.71 8.59
CA LEU A 171 -11.24 -5.71 9.55
C LEU A 171 -10.34 -5.15 10.63
N GLN A 172 -9.72 -4.00 10.39
CA GLN A 172 -8.82 -3.32 11.33
C GLN A 172 -9.05 -1.82 11.34
N ALA A 173 -8.96 -1.19 12.51
CA ALA A 173 -8.90 0.27 12.62
C ALA A 173 -7.46 0.76 12.37
N ILE A 174 -7.30 1.93 11.74
CA ILE A 174 -5.99 2.55 11.51
C ILE A 174 -5.79 3.64 12.56
N ALA A 175 -4.92 3.38 13.53
CA ALA A 175 -4.73 4.26 14.69
C ALA A 175 -4.28 5.69 14.31
N SER A 176 -3.49 5.84 13.24
CA SER A 176 -3.04 7.17 12.77
C SER A 176 -4.15 8.00 12.09
N ARG A 177 -5.30 7.38 11.81
CA ARG A 177 -6.47 8.00 11.18
C ARG A 177 -7.73 7.48 11.88
N PRO A 178 -7.92 7.84 13.16
CA PRO A 178 -8.98 7.26 13.98
C PRO A 178 -10.35 7.67 13.43
N SER A 179 -11.15 6.67 13.07
CA SER A 179 -12.53 6.84 12.63
C SER A 179 -13.29 5.53 12.79
N SER A 180 -14.60 5.63 13.09
CA SER A 180 -15.51 4.48 13.18
C SER A 180 -15.83 3.88 11.81
N THR A 181 -15.76 4.69 10.74
CA THR A 181 -16.11 4.31 9.37
C THR A 181 -14.89 3.98 8.50
N PHE A 182 -13.68 4.33 8.94
CA PHE A 182 -12.45 4.14 8.18
C PHE A 182 -11.53 3.08 8.81
N GLY A 183 -10.92 2.23 7.97
CA GLY A 183 -10.02 1.18 8.41
C GLY A 183 -9.36 0.42 7.26
N TYR A 184 -8.97 -0.84 7.51
CA TYR A 184 -8.24 -1.66 6.55
C TYR A 184 -8.89 -3.04 6.38
N GLY A 185 -8.94 -3.51 5.13
CA GLY A 185 -9.42 -4.83 4.71
C GLY A 185 -8.28 -5.72 4.22
N TYR A 186 -8.48 -6.49 3.15
CA TYR A 186 -7.40 -7.26 2.52
C TYR A 186 -6.74 -6.46 1.41
N GLY A 187 -5.67 -5.74 1.77
CA GLY A 187 -4.88 -4.92 0.84
C GLY A 187 -5.55 -3.63 0.38
N LEU A 188 -6.61 -3.22 1.07
CA LEU A 188 -7.45 -2.07 0.74
C LEU A 188 -7.69 -1.27 2.02
N GLU A 189 -7.57 0.05 1.91
CA GLU A 189 -8.18 0.96 2.85
C GLU A 189 -9.69 0.99 2.57
N ILE A 190 -10.49 0.91 3.64
CA ILE A 190 -11.94 0.77 3.58
C ILE A 190 -12.56 1.97 4.29
N GLU A 191 -13.47 2.64 3.58
CA GLU A 191 -14.24 3.74 4.10
C GLU A 191 -15.73 3.49 3.88
N GLN A 192 -16.48 3.43 4.98
CA GLN A 192 -17.92 3.28 4.91
C GLN A 192 -18.58 4.64 4.65
N LEU A 193 -19.35 4.69 3.57
CA LEU A 193 -20.05 5.88 3.10
C LEU A 193 -21.53 5.83 3.48
N ARG A 194 -22.27 6.88 3.12
CA ARG A 194 -23.74 6.93 3.28
C ARG A 194 -24.42 5.86 2.43
N ASP A 195 -25.65 5.51 2.82
CA ASP A 195 -26.53 4.59 2.10
C ASP A 195 -25.91 3.21 1.83
N ASP A 196 -25.16 2.70 2.81
CA ASP A 196 -24.48 1.40 2.78
C ASP A 196 -23.45 1.25 1.63
N ASN A 197 -22.99 2.36 1.04
CA ASN A 197 -21.92 2.35 0.04
C ASN A 197 -20.54 2.20 0.70
N THR A 198 -19.60 1.58 -0.01
CA THR A 198 -18.24 1.35 0.50
C THR A 198 -17.21 1.87 -0.50
N LEU A 199 -16.32 2.75 -0.06
CA LEU A 199 -15.12 3.09 -0.83
C LEU A 199 -13.97 2.16 -0.40
N ALA A 200 -13.54 1.31 -1.33
CA ALA A 200 -12.35 0.50 -1.18
C ALA A 200 -11.23 1.08 -2.06
N TRP A 201 -10.07 1.37 -1.48
CA TRP A 201 -9.04 2.12 -2.18
C TRP A 201 -7.63 1.83 -1.67
N HIS A 202 -6.62 2.25 -2.42
CA HIS A 202 -5.23 2.23 -1.95
C HIS A 202 -4.39 3.27 -2.70
N THR A 203 -3.33 3.73 -2.07
CA THR A 203 -2.30 4.56 -2.71
C THR A 203 -1.03 3.76 -2.99
N GLY A 204 -0.18 4.28 -3.86
CA GLY A 204 1.13 3.70 -4.08
C GLY A 204 2.18 4.79 -4.21
N GLN A 205 3.38 4.54 -3.69
CA GLN A 205 4.50 5.44 -3.83
C GLN A 205 5.81 4.67 -3.96
N ARG A 206 6.63 5.08 -4.93
CA ARG A 206 8.01 4.64 -5.11
C ARG A 206 8.85 5.85 -5.50
N PRO A 207 10.19 5.79 -5.44
CA PRO A 207 11.03 6.86 -5.99
C PRO A 207 10.61 7.20 -7.43
N GLY A 208 10.16 8.45 -7.62
CA GLY A 208 9.70 8.96 -8.91
C GLY A 208 8.38 8.42 -9.45
N LEU A 209 7.56 7.73 -8.65
CA LEU A 209 6.25 7.24 -9.07
C LEU A 209 5.24 7.38 -7.92
N SER A 210 4.00 7.73 -8.24
CA SER A 210 2.87 7.70 -7.30
C SER A 210 1.60 7.23 -8.01
N SER A 211 0.70 6.63 -7.24
CA SER A 211 -0.58 6.15 -7.76
C SER A 211 -1.69 6.25 -6.72
N PHE A 212 -2.91 6.19 -7.22
CA PHE A 212 -4.12 5.99 -6.44
C PHE A 212 -5.06 5.10 -7.26
N PHE A 213 -5.80 4.24 -6.58
CA PHE A 213 -7.00 3.66 -7.14
C PHE A 213 -8.09 3.60 -6.06
N GLY A 214 -9.34 3.67 -6.49
CA GLY A 214 -10.50 3.55 -5.62
C GLY A 214 -11.71 3.04 -6.38
N ILE A 215 -12.59 2.35 -5.66
CA ILE A 215 -13.84 1.81 -6.18
C ILE A 215 -14.96 1.96 -5.17
N VAL A 216 -16.15 2.33 -5.66
CA VAL A 216 -17.43 2.21 -4.97
C VAL A 216 -18.27 1.19 -5.75
N PRO A 217 -18.22 -0.11 -5.39
CA PRO A 217 -18.81 -1.19 -6.18
C PRO A 217 -20.32 -1.03 -6.37
N GLU A 218 -21.01 -0.56 -5.33
CA GLU A 218 -22.47 -0.35 -5.31
C GLU A 218 -22.92 0.66 -6.37
N LEU A 219 -22.04 1.63 -6.68
CA LEU A 219 -22.27 2.67 -7.70
C LEU A 219 -21.56 2.40 -9.02
N GLN A 220 -20.90 1.24 -9.16
CA GLN A 220 -20.11 0.88 -10.34
C GLN A 220 -19.02 1.91 -10.69
N LEU A 221 -18.61 2.73 -9.72
CA LEU A 221 -17.67 3.84 -9.91
C LEU A 221 -16.25 3.40 -9.57
N SER A 222 -15.28 3.71 -10.43
CA SER A 222 -13.87 3.41 -10.18
C SER A 222 -12.98 4.52 -10.73
N VAL A 223 -11.94 4.86 -9.98
CA VAL A 223 -10.93 5.86 -10.36
C VAL A 223 -9.56 5.21 -10.22
N ALA A 224 -8.70 5.41 -11.23
CA ALA A 224 -7.31 4.97 -11.19
C ALA A 224 -6.41 6.09 -11.73
N ILE A 225 -5.36 6.41 -10.99
CA ILE A 225 -4.42 7.50 -11.24
C ILE A 225 -3.00 6.93 -11.17
N ALA A 226 -2.18 7.26 -12.16
CA ALA A 226 -0.75 6.95 -12.18
C ALA A 226 0.02 8.22 -12.57
N ILE A 227 0.98 8.61 -11.75
CA ILE A 227 1.80 9.81 -11.94
C ILE A 227 3.27 9.42 -11.82
N ASN A 228 4.11 9.92 -12.72
CA ASN A 228 5.54 9.61 -12.75
C ASN A 228 6.39 10.61 -11.95
N THR A 229 5.85 11.10 -10.83
CA THR A 229 6.59 11.78 -9.77
C THR A 229 6.13 11.26 -8.42
N SER A 230 7.01 11.23 -7.43
CA SER A 230 6.68 10.72 -6.09
C SER A 230 5.99 11.74 -5.18
N ASP A 231 6.02 13.03 -5.54
CA ASP A 231 5.52 14.16 -4.74
C ASP A 231 4.06 14.52 -5.03
N ALA A 232 3.41 13.83 -5.98
CA ALA A 232 2.02 14.12 -6.31
C ALA A 232 1.09 13.59 -5.20
N PRO A 233 0.11 14.40 -4.74
CA PRO A 233 -0.80 14.01 -3.67
C PRO A 233 -1.93 13.13 -4.24
N THR A 234 -1.60 11.92 -4.70
CA THR A 234 -2.54 11.05 -5.43
C THR A 234 -3.76 10.65 -4.61
N ALA A 235 -3.62 10.46 -3.29
CA ALA A 235 -4.76 10.29 -2.39
C ALA A 235 -5.74 11.46 -2.52
N HIS A 236 -5.21 12.70 -2.52
CA HIS A 236 -6.04 13.90 -2.64
C HIS A 236 -6.72 14.03 -3.98
N LEU A 237 -5.96 13.85 -5.05
CA LEU A 237 -6.51 13.87 -6.39
C LEU A 237 -7.61 12.81 -6.56
N GLY A 238 -7.37 11.59 -6.05
CA GLY A 238 -8.32 10.48 -6.10
C GLY A 238 -9.64 10.77 -5.38
N HIS A 239 -9.57 11.21 -4.12
CA HIS A 239 -10.75 11.54 -3.33
C HIS A 239 -11.50 12.74 -3.91
N THR A 240 -10.80 13.79 -4.36
CA THR A 240 -11.45 14.95 -4.97
C THR A 240 -12.19 14.56 -6.25
N ILE A 241 -11.58 13.77 -7.15
CA ILE A 241 -12.25 13.30 -8.37
C ILE A 241 -13.46 12.43 -8.03
N LEU A 242 -13.33 11.51 -7.07
CA LEU A 242 -14.45 10.68 -6.63
C LEU A 242 -15.57 11.54 -6.04
N ASN A 243 -15.24 12.52 -5.20
CA ASN A 243 -16.21 13.40 -4.55
C ASN A 243 -16.96 14.25 -5.56
N ASP A 244 -16.25 14.85 -6.52
CA ASP A 244 -16.85 15.66 -7.57
C ASP A 244 -17.87 14.82 -8.36
N ILE A 245 -17.50 13.60 -8.78
CA ILE A 245 -18.41 12.69 -9.48
C ILE A 245 -19.59 12.30 -8.58
N LEU A 246 -19.36 11.91 -7.33
CA LEU A 246 -20.43 11.47 -6.42
C LEU A 246 -21.42 12.60 -6.12
N SER A 247 -20.94 13.84 -5.98
CA SER A 247 -21.77 15.01 -5.69
C SER A 247 -22.73 15.38 -6.83
N ASP A 248 -22.40 15.00 -8.07
CA ASP A 248 -23.25 15.23 -9.24
C ASP A 248 -24.44 14.24 -9.29
N PHE A 249 -24.34 13.07 -8.63
CA PHE A 249 -25.30 11.97 -8.79
C PHE A 249 -25.90 11.42 -7.49
N THR A 250 -25.34 11.79 -6.33
CA THR A 250 -25.72 11.24 -5.01
C THR A 250 -25.63 12.31 -3.91
N GLU A 251 -26.16 12.03 -2.73
CA GLU A 251 -25.94 12.84 -1.51
C GLU A 251 -24.73 12.36 -0.70
N ILE A 252 -23.88 11.51 -1.29
CA ILE A 252 -22.64 11.06 -0.67
C ILE A 252 -21.61 12.18 -0.79
N ASP A 253 -21.15 12.66 0.35
CA ASP A 253 -19.97 13.49 0.47
C ASP A 253 -18.85 12.60 1.02
N LEU A 254 -17.70 12.57 0.34
CA LEU A 254 -16.53 11.89 0.85
C LEU A 254 -15.93 12.78 1.94
N PRO A 255 -15.96 12.37 3.23
CA PRO A 255 -15.37 13.15 4.29
C PRO A 255 -13.86 13.17 4.05
N TRP A 256 -13.40 14.22 3.39
CA TRP A 256 -11.99 14.54 3.23
C TRP A 256 -11.35 14.43 4.60
N LEU A 257 -10.55 13.36 4.86
CA LEU A 257 -9.98 12.92 6.15
C LEU A 257 -10.03 14.06 7.17
N THR A 258 -11.22 14.29 7.70
CA THR A 258 -11.44 15.49 8.49
C THR A 258 -10.84 15.04 9.78
N THR A 259 -9.75 15.69 10.20
CA THR A 259 -9.14 15.36 11.49
C THR A 259 -10.26 15.38 12.52
N VAL A 260 -10.72 14.19 12.93
CA VAL A 260 -11.79 14.07 13.90
C VAL A 260 -11.10 14.33 15.22
N TYR A 261 -11.18 15.57 15.66
CA TYR A 261 -10.85 15.89 17.04
C TYR A 261 -11.94 15.21 17.89
N PRO A 262 -11.58 14.35 18.85
CA PRO A 262 -12.58 13.78 19.75
C PRO A 262 -13.37 14.92 20.42
N ASP A 263 -14.70 14.83 20.41
CA ASP A 263 -15.62 15.84 20.98
C ASP A 263 -15.36 16.10 22.47
N ASP A 264 -14.80 15.11 23.15
CA ASP A 264 -14.27 15.21 24.51
C ASP A 264 -12.83 14.70 24.48
N PRO A 265 -11.82 15.58 24.43
CA PRO A 265 -10.49 15.17 24.79
C PRO A 265 -10.57 14.92 26.30
N GLN A 266 -10.83 13.66 26.70
CA GLN A 266 -10.11 13.16 27.85
C GLN A 266 -8.64 13.36 27.49
N ARG A 267 -8.11 14.53 27.86
CA ARG A 267 -6.71 14.86 27.71
C ARG A 267 -6.04 13.84 28.61
N GLU A 268 -5.62 12.73 28.01
CA GLU A 268 -4.62 11.88 28.62
C GLU A 268 -3.56 12.83 29.14
N ASN A 269 -3.13 12.63 30.39
CA ASN A 269 -2.11 13.48 30.95
C ASN A 269 -0.94 13.49 29.95
N PRO A 270 -0.56 14.63 29.35
CA PRO A 270 0.48 14.66 28.32
C PRO A 270 1.80 14.06 28.82
N ASP A 271 2.01 14.02 30.14
CA ASP A 271 3.14 13.33 30.76
C ASP A 271 3.18 11.82 30.48
N GLN A 272 2.04 11.18 30.24
CA GLN A 272 1.94 9.76 29.87
C GLN A 272 2.34 9.50 28.41
N LEU A 273 2.29 10.53 27.56
CA LEU A 273 2.71 10.47 26.16
C LEU A 273 4.21 10.77 25.99
N ARG A 274 4.90 11.16 27.08
CA ARG A 274 6.35 11.37 27.03
C ARG A 274 7.05 10.05 26.84
N GLY A 275 7.96 10.02 25.89
CA GLY A 275 8.74 8.83 25.64
C GLY A 275 9.41 8.85 24.30
N ARG A 276 10.17 7.80 24.07
CA ARG A 276 10.81 7.52 22.80
C ARG A 276 10.04 6.42 22.10
N TYR A 277 9.50 6.74 20.93
CA TYR A 277 8.77 5.82 20.08
C TYR A 277 9.66 5.44 18.90
N GLY A 278 9.86 4.16 18.67
CA GLY A 278 10.77 3.66 17.65
C GLY A 278 10.06 2.91 16.52
N SER A 279 10.54 3.13 15.30
CA SER A 279 10.28 2.28 14.14
C SER A 279 11.63 1.97 13.49
N LEU A 280 11.89 0.70 13.15
CA LEU A 280 13.13 0.34 12.44
C LEU A 280 13.14 0.89 11.01
N GLU A 281 11.97 1.19 10.45
CA GLU A 281 11.82 1.77 9.12
C GLU A 281 11.98 3.30 9.10
N LEU A 282 11.38 3.98 10.09
CA LEU A 282 11.25 5.45 10.09
C LEU A 282 12.15 6.16 11.11
N GLY A 283 12.85 5.40 11.96
CA GLY A 283 13.68 5.93 13.04
C GLY A 283 12.91 6.16 14.33
N ASN A 284 13.49 6.96 15.22
CA ASN A 284 12.92 7.25 16.54
C ASN A 284 12.30 8.64 16.57
N VAL A 285 11.16 8.76 17.25
CA VAL A 285 10.49 10.02 17.58
C VAL A 285 10.52 10.17 19.09
N ASP A 286 11.07 11.29 19.56
CA ASP A 286 11.05 11.68 20.96
C ASP A 286 9.89 12.64 21.18
N VAL A 287 8.92 12.24 22.00
CA VAL A 287 7.83 13.11 22.44
C VAL A 287 8.27 13.79 23.73
N VAL A 288 8.58 15.07 23.61
CA VAL A 288 9.03 15.93 24.72
C VAL A 288 8.05 17.09 24.91
N TYR A 289 8.03 17.65 26.11
CA TYR A 289 7.33 18.90 26.37
C TYR A 289 8.25 20.07 26.02
N CYS A 290 7.77 21.02 25.22
CA CYS A 290 8.34 22.35 25.17
C CYS A 290 7.54 23.23 26.13
N ASP A 291 8.18 23.69 27.23
CA ASP A 291 7.64 24.83 27.96
C ASP A 291 7.65 26.04 27.02
N ASP A 292 6.49 26.72 26.84
CA ASP A 292 6.33 27.94 26.04
C ASP A 292 7.06 29.17 26.64
N GLN A 293 8.30 29.00 27.11
CA GLN A 293 9.18 30.10 27.48
C GLN A 293 10.30 30.27 26.44
N LEU A 294 9.92 30.84 25.29
CA LEU A 294 10.83 31.50 24.35
C LEU A 294 10.43 32.97 24.21
#